data_AF-F5XJ29-F1
#
_entry.id   AF-F5XJ29-F1
#
_cell.length_a   1.000
_cell.length_b   1.000
_cell.length_c   1.000
_cell.angle_alpha   90.00
_cell.angle_beta   90.00
_cell.angle_gamma   90.00
#
_symmetry.space_group_name_H-M   'P 1'
#
loop_
_entity.id
_entity.type
_entity.pdbx_description
1 polymer ?
#
loop_
_entity_poly.entity_id
_entity_poly.type
_entity_poly.pdbx_seq_one_letter_code
_entity_poly.pdbx_strand_id
1 'polypeptide(L)' 'METDHEIDLIVEGEDRKVVALEVKLSESVGDQDVRHLNWLHNHIGDRLADRVLVTTGDFAYRRPDGVAVVPLALLGP' A
#
# COMPACT_ATOMS: atom_id res chain seq x y z
N MET A 1 21.74 -0.08 6.03
CA MET A 1 20.84 -0.79 5.11
C MET A 1 19.82 -1.46 6.02
N GLU A 2 18.61 -0.93 6.04
CA GLU A 2 17.52 -1.50 6.83
C GLU A 2 17.08 -2.76 6.09
N THR A 3 17.31 -3.93 6.68
CA THR A 3 17.03 -5.25 6.08
C THR A 3 15.59 -5.70 6.30
N ASP A 4 14.84 -4.94 7.09
CA ASP A 4 13.51 -5.33 7.52
C ASP A 4 12.49 -4.66 6.60
N HIS A 5 11.82 -5.50 5.83
CA HIS A 5 10.68 -5.11 5.00
C HIS A 5 9.41 -5.45 5.77
N GLU A 6 8.61 -4.43 6.03
CA GLU A 6 7.37 -4.54 6.78
C GLU A 6 6.18 -4.20 5.89
N ILE A 7 5.06 -4.88 6.12
CA ILE A 7 3.76 -4.58 5.52
C ILE A 7 2.75 -4.59 6.67
N ASP A 8 2.10 -3.45 6.92
CA ASP A 8 1.17 -3.30 8.06
C ASP A 8 0.00 -4.28 8.01
N LEU A 9 -0.55 -4.51 6.80
CA LEU A 9 -1.68 -5.41 6.60
C LEU A 9 -1.64 -6.09 5.22
N ILE A 10 -1.97 -7.38 5.22
CA ILE A 10 -2.22 -8.16 4.00
C ILE A 10 -3.64 -8.72 4.08
N VAL A 11 -4.41 -8.51 3.02
CA VAL A 11 -5.71 -9.18 2.80
C VAL A 11 -5.50 -10.24 1.72
N GLU A 12 -5.81 -11.49 2.02
CA GLU A 12 -5.75 -12.61 1.07
C GLU A 12 -7.17 -13.03 0.65
N GLY A 13 -7.40 -13.09 -0.66
CA GLY A 13 -8.63 -13.62 -1.24
C GLY A 13 -8.61 -15.15 -1.38
N GLU A 14 -9.76 -15.74 -1.69
CA GLU A 14 -9.89 -17.19 -1.89
C GLU A 14 -9.02 -17.73 -3.05
N ASP A 15 -8.68 -16.87 -4.01
CA ASP A 15 -7.79 -17.18 -5.14
C ASP A 15 -6.28 -17.07 -4.79
N ARG A 16 -5.95 -16.83 -3.51
CA ARG A 16 -4.59 -16.59 -2.98
C ARG A 16 -3.92 -15.34 -3.53
N LYS A 17 -4.68 -14.45 -4.20
CA LYS A 17 -4.19 -13.10 -4.48
C LYS A 17 -4.30 -12.26 -3.23
N VAL A 18 -3.39 -11.30 -3.13
CA VAL A 18 -3.26 -10.45 -1.95
C VAL A 18 -3.34 -8.97 -2.31
N VAL A 19 -3.93 -8.19 -1.40
CA VAL A 19 -3.79 -6.73 -1.38
C VAL A 19 -2.92 -6.39 -0.19
N ALA A 20 -1.86 -5.61 -0.42
CA ALA A 20 -0.97 -5.12 0.63
C ALA A 20 -1.32 -3.67 0.96
N LEU A 21 -1.37 -3.37 2.26
CA LEU A 21 -1.73 -2.06 2.78
C LEU A 21 -0.64 -1.56 3.72
N GLU A 22 -0.33 -0.28 3.59
CA GLU A 22 0.43 0.52 4.55
C GLU A 22 -0.47 1.62 5.11
N VAL A 23 -0.27 2.02 6.36
CA VAL A 23 -0.98 3.12 7.00
C VAL A 23 0.02 4.17 7.46
N LYS A 24 -0.25 5.45 7.17
CA LYS A 24 0.56 6.57 7.64
C LYS A 24 -0.31 7.70 8.18
N LEU A 25 0.09 8.23 9.34
CA LEU A 25 -0.50 9.43 9.94
C LEU A 25 0.16 10.70 9.39
N SER A 26 0.25 10.78 8.07
CA SER A 26 0.80 11.91 7.32
C SER A 26 -0.09 12.17 6.11
N GLU A 27 -0.30 13.44 5.81
CA GLU A 27 -1.01 13.88 4.59
C GLU A 27 -0.12 13.79 3.35
N SER A 28 1.19 14.03 3.51
CA SER A 28 2.15 13.93 2.42
C SER A 28 2.62 12.49 2.28
N VAL A 29 2.70 12.05 1.02
CA VAL A 29 3.13 10.71 0.62
C VAL A 29 4.38 10.84 -0.24
N GLY A 30 5.48 10.23 0.19
CA GLY A 30 6.75 10.18 -0.52
C GLY A 30 7.16 8.77 -0.92
N ASP A 31 8.29 8.64 -1.61
CA ASP A 31 8.78 7.34 -2.09
C ASP A 31 9.18 6.38 -0.97
N GLN A 32 9.55 6.91 0.18
CA GLN A 32 9.89 6.10 1.35
C GLN A 32 8.66 5.39 1.92
N ASP A 33 7.48 6.01 1.87
CA ASP A 33 6.24 5.47 2.44
C ASP A 33 5.71 4.25 1.69
N VAL A 34 6.11 4.06 0.43
CA VAL A 34 5.64 2.97 -0.43
C VAL A 34 6.73 1.95 -0.78
N ARG A 35 7.96 2.15 -0.29
CA ARG A 35 9.12 1.34 -0.68
C ARG A 35 8.91 -0.14 -0.34
N HIS A 36 8.23 -0.46 0.76
CA HIS A 36 7.95 -1.85 1.15
C HIS A 36 6.84 -2.48 0.29
N LEU A 37 5.80 -1.72 -0.05
CA LEU A 37 4.77 -2.15 -1.01
C LEU A 37 5.39 -2.48 -2.37
N ASN A 38 6.29 -1.62 -2.85
CA ASN A 38 6.99 -1.81 -4.12
C ASN A 38 7.98 -2.98 -4.05
N TRP A 39 8.67 -3.17 -2.93
CA TRP A 39 9.49 -4.35 -2.68
C TRP A 39 8.66 -5.64 -2.74
N LEU A 40 7.51 -5.69 -2.07
CA LEU A 40 6.65 -6.86 -2.06
C LEU A 40 6.17 -7.20 -3.48
N HIS A 41 5.76 -6.19 -4.26
CA HIS A 41 5.39 -6.39 -5.67
C HIS A 41 6.51 -7.05 -6.46
N ASN A 42 7.74 -6.57 -6.31
CA ASN A 42 8.90 -7.16 -6.98
C ASN A 42 9.20 -8.60 -6.51
N HIS A 43 8.79 -8.97 -5.29
CA HIS A 43 9.04 -10.29 -4.71
C HIS A 43 7.99 -11.33 -5.08
N ILE A 44 6.70 -10.95 -5.10
CA ILE A 44 5.58 -11.90 -5.30
C ILE A 44 4.80 -11.69 -6.60
N GLY A 45 5.12 -10.65 -7.37
CA GLY A 45 4.58 -10.38 -8.70
C GLY A 45 3.06 -10.35 -8.74
N ASP A 46 2.47 -11.07 -9.69
CA ASP A 46 1.03 -11.09 -9.99
C ASP A 46 0.15 -11.68 -8.88
N ARG A 47 0.76 -12.26 -7.83
CA ARG A 47 0.05 -12.63 -6.61
C ARG A 47 -0.40 -11.40 -5.84
N LEU A 48 0.33 -10.29 -5.94
CA LEU A 48 -0.08 -9.00 -5.40
C LEU A 48 -1.06 -8.34 -6.38
N ALA A 49 -2.35 -8.45 -6.06
CA ALA A 49 -3.42 -7.83 -6.85
C ALA A 49 -3.35 -6.30 -6.78
N ASP A 50 -3.02 -5.74 -5.61
CA ASP A 50 -2.92 -4.30 -5.45
C ASP A 50 -2.04 -3.87 -4.26
N ARG A 51 -1.59 -2.62 -4.30
CA ARG A 51 -0.84 -1.93 -3.25
C ARG A 51 -1.60 -0.67 -2.84
N VAL A 52 -1.89 -0.52 -1.56
CA VAL A 52 -2.65 0.60 -1.01
C VAL A 52 -1.86 1.28 0.09
N LEU A 53 -1.79 2.61 0.05
CA LEU A 53 -1.33 3.44 1.15
C LEU A 53 -2.55 4.19 1.71
N VAL A 54 -2.90 3.90 2.95
CA VAL A 54 -3.94 4.61 3.69
C VAL A 54 -3.32 5.83 4.36
N THR A 55 -3.90 7.00 4.11
CA THR A 55 -3.39 8.31 4.57
C THR A 55 -4.48 9.10 5.29
N THR A 56 -4.10 10.15 6.01
CA THR A 56 -5.01 11.16 6.57
C THR A 56 -5.25 12.36 5.64
N GLY A 57 -4.65 12.39 4.44
CA GLY A 57 -4.86 13.45 3.45
C GLY A 57 -6.24 13.41 2.79
N ASP A 58 -6.57 14.44 2.00
CA ASP A 58 -7.94 14.66 1.49
C ASP A 58 -8.26 13.93 0.18
N PHE A 59 -7.25 13.52 -0.60
CA PHE A 59 -7.44 13.08 -1.98
C PHE A 59 -7.06 11.62 -2.19
N ALA A 60 -7.93 10.87 -2.86
CA ALA A 60 -7.60 9.58 -3.43
C ALA A 60 -6.97 9.75 -4.82
N TYR A 61 -5.85 9.06 -5.06
CA TYR A 61 -5.18 9.08 -6.35
C TYR A 61 -4.31 7.85 -6.54
N ARG A 62 -3.87 7.61 -7.78
CA ARG A 62 -2.83 6.63 -8.11
C ARG A 62 -1.51 7.33 -8.32
N ARG A 63 -0.48 6.83 -7.65
CA ARG A 63 0.91 7.22 -7.91
C ARG A 63 1.39 6.62 -9.25
N PRO A 64 2.43 7.20 -9.87
CA PRO A 64 3.03 6.66 -11.11
C PRO A 64 3.59 5.24 -10.97
N ASP A 65 4.01 4.83 -9.76
CA ASP A 65 4.46 3.47 -9.46
C ASP A 65 3.31 2.47 -9.26
N GLY A 66 2.07 2.95 -9.41
CA GLY A 66 0.86 2.16 -9.33
C GLY A 66 0.33 1.94 -7.93
N VAL A 67 0.85 2.58 -6.88
CA VAL A 67 0.24 2.50 -5.53
C VAL A 67 -1.02 3.36 -5.44
N ALA A 68 -2.12 2.83 -4.91
CA ALA A 68 -3.32 3.58 -4.59
C ALA A 68 -3.11 4.33 -3.27
N VAL A 69 -3.25 5.65 -3.29
CA VAL A 69 -3.32 6.46 -2.07
C VAL A 69 -4.79 6.67 -1.75
N VAL A 70 -5.21 6.23 -0.56
CA VAL A 70 -6.61 6.22 -0.13
C VAL A 70 -6.73 6.93 1.23
N PRO A 71 -7.41 8.08 1.30
CA PRO A 71 -7.77 8.69 2.58
C PRO A 71 -8.54 7.71 3.46
N LEU A 72 -8.15 7.60 4.74
CA LEU A 72 -8.84 6.78 5.74
C LEU A 72 -10.33 7.16 5.83
N ALA A 73 -10.66 8.43 5.61
CA ALA A 73 -12.04 8.93 5.59
C ALA A 73 -12.92 8.27 4.51
N LEU A 74 -12.34 7.66 3.46
CA LEU A 74 -13.08 6.93 2.43
C LEU A 74 -13.34 5.46 2.78
N LEU A 75 -12.79 4.95 3.88
CA LEU A 75 -12.98 3.56 4.33
C LEU A 75 -14.07 3.42 5.40
N GLY A 76 -14.91 4.46 5.56
CA GLY A 76 -16.07 4.42 6.44
C GLY A 76 -17.07 3.30 6.08
N PRO A 77 -17.99 2.96 7.01
CA PRO A 77 -19.11 2.07 6.72
C PRO A 77 -20.09 2.66 5.69
#